data_AF-A0A2V6ART4-F1
#
_entry.id   AF-A0A2V6ART4-F1
#
_cell.length_a   1.000
_cell.length_b   1.000
_cell.length_c   1.000
_cell.angle_alpha   90.00
_cell.angle_beta   90.00
_cell.angle_gamma   90.00
#
_symmetry.space_group_name_H-M   'P 1'
#
loop_
_entity.id
_entity.type
_entity.pdbx_description
1 polymer ?
#
loop_
_entity_poly.entity_id
_entity_poly.type
_entity_poly.pdbx_seq_one_letter_code
_entity_poly.pdbx_strand_id
1 'polypeptide(L)'
;MKETITKLRPGDFVEVKAPEEILRTLDADGTLDQLPFMPEMVEFCGRRFQVSKRVVKTCYYTKAGSSGMRKFRTDDVVLLDGLRCSGAEHDGCQKACMIFWREAWLRKVEDGVSTQFGRP
;
A
#
# COMPACT_ATOMS: atom_id res chain seq x y z
N MET A 1 15.03 -1.04 18.93
CA MET A 1 14.57 -2.20 18.13
C MET A 1 14.53 -1.73 16.69
N LYS A 2 15.46 -2.21 15.85
CA LYS A 2 15.61 -1.73 14.47
C LYS A 2 14.58 -2.47 13.63
N GLU A 3 13.61 -1.73 13.13
CA GLU A 3 12.58 -2.23 12.25
C GLU A 3 13.25 -2.65 10.93
N THR A 4 13.55 -3.95 10.83
CA THR A 4 14.22 -4.51 9.67
C THR A 4 13.24 -4.43 8.51
N ILE A 5 13.47 -3.47 7.59
CA ILE A 5 12.75 -3.37 6.31
C ILE A 5 13.10 -4.62 5.50
N THR A 6 12.42 -5.70 5.83
CA THR A 6 12.60 -7.01 5.24
C THR A 6 11.63 -7.05 4.09
N LYS A 7 12.15 -6.92 2.86
CA LYS A 7 11.40 -6.95 1.60
C LYS A 7 10.10 -7.77 1.75
N LEU A 8 8.97 -7.08 1.74
CA LEU A 8 7.65 -7.64 1.93
C LEU A 8 7.35 -8.61 0.78
N ARG A 9 6.91 -9.83 1.12
CA ARG A 9 6.54 -10.84 0.13
C ARG A 9 5.03 -11.02 0.09
N PRO A 10 4.47 -11.44 -1.06
CA PRO A 10 3.08 -11.87 -1.10
C PRO A 10 2.83 -12.96 -0.05
N GLY A 11 1.83 -12.76 0.79
CA GLY A 11 1.49 -13.60 1.94
C GLY A 11 1.91 -13.03 3.30
N ASP A 12 2.83 -12.06 3.37
CA ASP A 12 3.20 -11.41 4.63
C ASP A 12 2.07 -10.51 5.14
N PHE A 13 1.88 -10.48 6.46
CA PHE A 13 1.01 -9.54 7.12
C PHE A 13 1.74 -8.22 7.40
N VAL A 14 1.05 -7.12 7.14
CA VAL A 14 1.58 -5.78 7.30
C VAL A 14 0.54 -4.86 7.92
N GLU A 15 0.99 -3.93 8.74
CA GLU A 15 0.18 -2.89 9.34
C GLU A 15 0.50 -1.55 8.67
N VAL A 16 -0.52 -0.79 8.30
CA VAL A 16 -0.32 0.54 7.71
C VAL A 16 0.09 1.51 8.81
N LYS A 17 1.23 2.19 8.64
CA LYS A 17 1.74 3.21 9.58
C LYS A 17 0.78 4.39 9.71
N ALA A 18 0.88 5.12 10.83
CA ALA A 18 0.15 6.36 11.11
C ALA A 18 0.16 7.32 9.90
N PRO A 19 -0.93 8.08 9.63
CA PRO A 19 -0.97 8.90 8.45
C PRO A 19 0.05 10.05 8.58
N GLU A 20 0.30 10.52 9.80
CA GLU A 20 1.33 11.52 10.11
C GLU A 20 2.75 11.04 9.75
N GLU A 21 3.07 9.77 10.01
CA GLU A 21 4.35 9.16 9.63
C GLU A 21 4.48 9.06 8.11
N ILE A 22 3.38 8.67 7.45
CA ILE A 22 3.36 8.59 5.99
C ILE A 22 3.48 9.97 5.36
N LEU A 23 2.71 10.95 5.83
CA LEU A 23 2.75 12.35 5.39
C LEU A 23 4.15 12.94 5.53
N ARG A 24 4.89 12.60 6.61
CA ARG A 24 6.30 12.98 6.79
C ARG A 24 7.25 12.39 5.76
N THR A 25 6.89 11.28 5.12
CA THR A 25 7.67 10.70 4.02
C THR A 25 7.32 11.29 2.66
N LEU A 26 6.18 11.97 2.52
CA LEU A 26 5.77 12.57 1.25
C LEU A 26 6.56 13.85 0.97
N ASP A 27 6.77 14.13 -0.31
CA ASP A 27 7.33 15.41 -0.78
C ASP A 27 6.24 16.50 -0.84
N ALA A 28 6.60 17.72 -1.23
CA ALA A 28 5.70 18.88 -1.31
C ALA A 28 4.49 18.64 -2.24
N ASP A 29 4.60 17.69 -3.17
CA ASP A 29 3.54 17.26 -4.08
C ASP A 29 2.58 16.21 -3.46
N GLY A 30 2.80 15.79 -2.20
CA GLY A 30 2.04 14.70 -1.57
C GLY A 30 2.35 13.33 -2.18
N THR A 31 3.49 13.21 -2.85
CA THR A 31 3.94 11.97 -3.49
C THR A 31 5.23 11.47 -2.82
N LEU A 32 5.37 10.14 -2.73
CA LEU A 32 6.63 9.50 -2.38
C LEU A 32 7.11 8.70 -3.59
N ASP A 33 8.22 9.14 -4.19
CA ASP A 33 8.82 8.48 -5.36
C ASP A 33 7.83 8.24 -6.51
N GLN A 34 7.09 9.29 -6.88
CA GLN A 34 6.05 9.30 -7.91
C GLN A 34 4.79 8.49 -7.59
N LEU A 35 4.63 8.02 -6.34
CA LEU A 35 3.39 7.42 -5.88
C LEU A 35 2.62 8.44 -5.01
N PRO A 36 1.46 8.94 -5.47
CA PRO A 36 0.63 9.82 -4.66
C PRO A 36 0.02 9.07 -3.50
N PHE A 37 0.05 9.69 -2.33
CA PHE A 37 -0.67 9.20 -1.16
C PHE A 37 -2.02 9.90 -1.10
N MET A 38 -3.10 9.16 -1.37
CA MET A 38 -4.46 9.69 -1.40
C MET A 38 -5.07 9.70 0.01
N PRO A 39 -5.98 10.64 0.32
CA PRO A 39 -6.63 10.69 1.62
C PRO A 39 -7.51 9.45 1.88
N GLU A 40 -8.06 8.78 0.86
CA GLU A 40 -8.74 7.48 1.00
C GLU A 40 -7.83 6.42 1.66
N MET A 41 -6.51 6.51 1.48
CA MET A 41 -5.54 5.58 2.09
C MET A 41 -5.45 5.78 3.61
N VAL A 42 -5.76 6.98 4.11
CA VAL A 42 -5.73 7.32 5.54
C VAL A 42 -6.78 6.52 6.31
N GLU A 43 -7.90 6.16 5.70
CA GLU A 43 -8.92 5.32 6.35
C GLU A 43 -8.43 3.89 6.63
N PHE A 44 -7.39 3.45 5.92
CA PHE A 44 -6.75 2.16 6.13
C PHE A 44 -5.56 2.22 7.09
N CYS A 45 -5.22 3.43 7.54
CA CYS A 45 -4.15 3.64 8.50
C CYS A 45 -4.42 2.94 9.84
N GLY A 46 -3.39 2.32 10.43
CA GLY A 46 -3.50 1.57 11.67
C GLY A 46 -4.22 0.22 11.55
N ARG A 47 -4.60 -0.18 10.32
CA ARG A 47 -5.20 -1.48 10.03
C ARG A 47 -4.16 -2.43 9.45
N ARG A 48 -4.40 -3.72 9.64
CA ARG A 48 -3.54 -4.81 9.16
C ARG A 48 -4.13 -5.43 7.91
N PHE A 49 -3.26 -5.68 6.94
CA PHE A 49 -3.61 -6.31 5.67
C PHE A 49 -2.53 -7.31 5.28
N GLN A 50 -2.90 -8.24 4.41
CA GLN A 50 -1.95 -9.17 3.83
C GLN A 50 -1.44 -8.61 2.50
N VAL A 51 -0.16 -8.79 2.23
CA VAL A 51 0.42 -8.44 0.92
C VAL A 51 -0.07 -9.44 -0.11
N SER A 52 -0.85 -9.02 -1.12
CA SER A 52 -1.27 -9.90 -2.20
C SER A 52 -0.17 -10.09 -3.24
N LYS A 53 0.49 -9.00 -3.65
CA LYS A 53 1.46 -9.04 -4.75
C LYS A 53 2.39 -7.83 -4.75
N ARG A 54 3.64 -8.02 -5.19
CA ARG A 54 4.59 -6.93 -5.45
C ARG A 54 4.43 -6.38 -6.87
N VAL A 55 4.45 -5.06 -7.00
CA VAL A 55 4.23 -4.35 -8.27
C VAL A 55 5.46 -3.56 -8.65
N VAL A 56 6.10 -3.97 -9.74
CA VAL A 56 7.25 -3.26 -10.31
C VAL A 56 6.83 -2.28 -11.42
N LYS A 57 5.67 -2.55 -12.04
CA LYS A 57 5.13 -1.79 -13.17
C LYS A 57 3.62 -1.67 -13.04
N THR A 58 3.10 -0.48 -13.31
CA THR A 58 1.66 -0.19 -13.30
C THR A 58 1.22 0.24 -14.70
N CYS A 59 0.03 -0.22 -15.09
CA CYS A 59 -0.64 0.31 -16.27
C CYS A 59 -1.48 1.51 -15.84
N TYR A 60 -1.20 2.68 -16.40
CA TYR A 60 -2.06 3.84 -16.23
C TYR A 60 -2.90 4.04 -17.50
N TYR A 61 -4.14 4.45 -17.30
CA TYR A 61 -5.05 4.84 -18.37
C TYR A 61 -5.25 6.34 -18.30
N THR A 62 -5.02 7.02 -19.41
CA THR A 62 -5.30 8.46 -19.53
C THR A 62 -6.75 8.68 -19.95
N LYS A 63 -7.32 9.84 -19.63
CA LYS A 63 -8.67 10.23 -20.11
C LYS A 63 -8.76 10.28 -21.64
N ALA A 64 -7.64 10.43 -22.34
CA ALA A 64 -7.55 10.39 -23.81
C ALA A 64 -7.63 8.97 -24.40
N GLY A 65 -7.86 7.93 -23.58
CA GLY A 65 -7.94 6.54 -24.04
C GLY A 65 -6.59 5.87 -24.28
N SER A 66 -5.48 6.55 -24.03
CA SER A 66 -4.15 5.94 -24.10
C SER A 66 -3.83 5.18 -22.80
N SER A 67 -3.45 3.93 -22.95
CA SER A 67 -2.89 3.10 -21.89
C SER A 67 -1.37 3.06 -21.98
N GLY A 68 -0.67 3.42 -20.90
CA GLY A 68 0.77 3.36 -20.81
C GLY A 68 1.24 2.46 -19.69
N MET A 69 2.46 1.94 -19.80
CA MET A 69 3.12 1.21 -18.71
C MET A 69 4.13 2.14 -18.04
N ARG A 70 3.94 2.41 -16.75
CA ARG A 70 4.92 3.14 -15.94
C ARG A 70 5.62 2.15 -15.02
N LYS A 71 6.94 2.14 -15.04
CA LYS A 71 7.72 1.40 -14.04
C LYS A 71 7.90 2.30 -12.81
N PHE A 72 7.75 1.72 -11.63
CA PHE A 72 8.17 2.41 -10.41
C PHE A 72 9.69 2.49 -10.41
N ARG A 73 10.24 3.59 -9.86
CA ARG A 73 11.69 3.78 -9.80
C ARG A 73 12.33 2.78 -8.84
N THR A 74 11.58 2.39 -7.82
CA THR A 74 11.98 1.42 -6.80
C THR A 74 11.01 0.24 -6.77
N ASP A 75 11.52 -0.94 -6.40
CA ASP A 75 10.74 -2.20 -6.36
C ASP A 75 9.99 -2.38 -5.03
N ASP A 76 9.79 -1.29 -4.28
CA ASP A 76 9.24 -1.30 -2.92
C ASP A 76 7.74 -0.97 -2.90
N VAL A 77 7.03 -1.35 -3.96
CA VAL A 77 5.59 -1.15 -4.11
C VAL A 77 4.88 -2.50 -4.08
N VAL A 78 3.89 -2.61 -3.21
CA VAL A 78 3.08 -3.81 -3.00
C VAL A 78 1.60 -3.47 -3.09
N LEU A 79 0.81 -4.50 -3.39
CA LEU A 79 -0.65 -4.48 -3.30
C LEU A 79 -1.05 -5.23 -2.05
N LEU A 80 -2.02 -4.67 -1.37
CA LEU A 80 -2.62 -5.26 -0.19
C LEU A 80 -3.96 -5.90 -0.54
N ASP A 81 -4.27 -6.99 0.14
CA ASP A 81 -5.47 -7.77 -0.12
C ASP A 81 -6.73 -7.03 0.35
N GLY A 82 -7.78 -7.10 -0.46
CA GLY A 82 -9.04 -6.40 -0.20
C GLY A 82 -9.00 -4.88 -0.38
N LEU A 83 -7.85 -4.27 -0.68
CA LEU A 83 -7.73 -2.82 -0.87
C LEU A 83 -8.01 -2.39 -2.30
N ARG A 84 -9.05 -1.58 -2.43
CA ARG A 84 -9.58 -1.07 -3.70
C ARG A 84 -9.96 0.39 -3.49
N CYS A 85 -9.57 1.25 -4.43
CA CYS A 85 -9.97 2.65 -4.42
C CYS A 85 -11.49 2.74 -4.60
N SER A 86 -12.14 3.60 -3.80
CA SER A 86 -13.58 3.82 -3.87
C SER A 86 -14.01 4.51 -5.17
N GLY A 87 -13.05 5.15 -5.87
CA GLY A 87 -13.33 5.94 -7.07
C GLY A 87 -14.06 7.26 -6.79
N ALA A 88 -14.29 7.59 -5.51
CA ALA A 88 -15.03 8.77 -5.08
C ALA A 88 -14.33 10.07 -5.53
N GLU A 89 -13.00 10.14 -5.43
CA GLU A 89 -12.22 11.30 -5.86
C GLU A 89 -11.82 11.28 -7.35
N HIS A 90 -12.29 10.29 -8.11
CA HIS A 90 -11.95 10.12 -9.52
C HIS A 90 -13.18 10.09 -10.42
N ASP A 91 -14.12 11.02 -10.20
CA ASP A 91 -15.33 11.16 -11.03
C ASP A 91 -16.24 9.90 -11.00
N GLY A 92 -16.25 9.19 -9.87
CA GLY A 92 -17.02 7.94 -9.73
C GLY A 92 -16.39 6.77 -10.49
N CYS A 93 -15.07 6.67 -10.52
CA CYS A 93 -14.37 5.61 -11.24
C CYS A 93 -14.62 4.23 -10.60
N GLN A 94 -15.61 3.48 -11.10
CA GLN A 94 -16.00 2.13 -10.66
C GLN A 94 -14.97 1.04 -11.01
N LYS A 95 -13.74 1.40 -11.36
CA LYS A 95 -12.70 0.44 -11.77
C LYS A 95 -12.20 -0.42 -10.61
N ALA A 96 -12.53 -0.06 -9.36
CA ALA A 96 -11.97 -0.70 -8.17
C ALA A 96 -10.44 -0.81 -8.31
N CYS A 97 -9.79 0.30 -8.64
CA CYS A 97 -8.37 0.31 -8.91
C CYS A 97 -7.61 -0.20 -7.69
N MET A 98 -6.64 -1.07 -7.91
CA MET A 98 -5.82 -1.60 -6.84
C MET A 98 -5.00 -0.45 -6.24
N ILE A 99 -5.04 -0.32 -4.91
CA ILE A 99 -4.28 0.70 -4.21
C ILE A 99 -2.84 0.23 -4.09
N PHE A 100 -1.90 1.04 -4.58
CA PHE A 100 -0.48 0.77 -4.48
C PHE A 100 0.06 1.28 -3.15
N TRP A 101 0.75 0.42 -2.41
CA TRP A 101 1.32 0.73 -1.10
C TRP A 101 2.83 0.62 -1.16
N ARG A 102 3.54 1.63 -0.67
CA ARG A 102 4.98 1.54 -0.49
C ARG A 102 5.33 0.80 0.78
N GLU A 103 6.38 -0.03 0.74
CA GLU A 103 6.89 -0.73 1.92
C GLU A 103 7.30 0.24 3.04
N ALA A 104 7.73 1.46 2.68
CA ALA A 104 8.05 2.51 3.65
C ALA A 104 6.87 2.91 4.56
N TRP A 105 5.64 2.82 4.03
CA TRP A 105 4.38 3.12 4.72
C TRP A 105 3.81 1.93 5.49
N LEU A 106 4.38 0.75 5.27
CA LEU A 106 3.92 -0.49 5.84
C LEU A 106 4.90 -0.95 6.90
N ARG A 107 4.36 -1.53 7.96
CA ARG A 107 5.14 -2.17 9.01
C ARG A 107 4.90 -3.65 8.90
N LYS A 108 5.96 -4.42 8.65
CA LYS A 108 5.84 -5.88 8.70
C LYS A 108 5.42 -6.28 10.11
N VAL A 109 4.28 -6.95 10.21
CA VAL A 109 3.84 -7.56 11.45
C VAL A 109 3.93 -9.06 11.26
N GLU A 110 4.56 -9.75 12.20
CA GLU A 110 4.43 -11.19 12.23
C GLU A 110 2.94 -11.47 12.50
N ASP A 111 2.33 -12.37 11.73
CA ASP A 111 1.09 -12.99 12.16
C ASP A 111 1.46 -13.71 13.45
N GLY A 112 1.25 -13.00 14.55
CA GLY A 112 1.35 -13.56 15.86
C GLY A 112 0.31 -14.67 15.86
N VAL A 113 0.78 -15.88 15.56
CA VAL A 113 0.48 -17.06 16.33
C VAL A 113 0.37 -16.59 17.78
N SER A 114 -0.84 -16.16 18.11
CA SER A 114 -1.39 -16.26 19.44
C SER A 114 -1.61 -17.74 19.60
N THR A 115 -0.50 -18.48 19.71
CA THR A 115 -0.48 -19.76 20.39
C THR A 115 -0.85 -19.40 21.81
N GLN A 116 -2.15 -19.33 22.04
CA GLN A 116 -2.73 -19.59 23.33
C GLN A 116 -2.73 -21.13 23.45
N PHE A 117 -1.54 -21.74 23.52
CA PHE A 117 -1.43 -23.06 24.13
C PHE A 117 -1.58 -22.81 25.64
N GLY A 118 -2.82 -22.92 26.08
CA GLY A 118 -3.23 -22.91 27.48
C GLY A 118 -4.74 -23.02 27.46
N ARG A 119 -5.37 -24.11 27.90
CA ARG A 119 -5.03 -24.91 29.09
C ARG A 119 -6.04 -26.09 29.16
N PRO A 120 -5.96 -26.89 30.23
CA PRO A 120 -5.47 -28.26 30.31
C PRO A 120 -6.40 -29.33 29.71
#